data_AF-A0A925KX75-F1
#
_entry.id   AF-A0A925KX75-F1
#
_cell.length_a   1.000
_cell.length_b   1.000
_cell.length_c   1.000
_cell.angle_alpha   90.00
_cell.angle_beta   90.00
_cell.angle_gamma   90.00
#
_symmetry.space_group_name_H-M   'P 1'
#
loop_
_entity.id
_entity.type
_entity.pdbx_description
1 polymer ?
#
loop_
_entity_poly.entity_id
_entity_poly.type
_entity_poly.pdbx_seq_one_letter_code
_entity_poly.pdbx_strand_id
1 'polypeptide(L)'
;MRADGSIRQWGGSLVWLLTLYIGLTYLAVGTISVSQINSRFGDQASYIFHLADIADQQRIVRQGQLRTVEASADEAMRQRELALVEMNAQAQRFGISLVTLRAALDNPQASVRLKDFGVDADTDTNRAWDANVTAFYRGVLMEDLADKRREHILGELRGGLARMVGDDSADGKVIGNINETQFQTATATASGLRAFGYAWLFAVPSEVLTLILALVLGALGSALHMTKVVLEAKEKPSGAWYIIRPCQGVIMALVVFVLLKAGQLTMAAGDSDALNPFFVAFVGIVSGLLSPDAYQLIQRAGASIIPASTEEGARWAFGLAQAMNAAGMDTATLAAGIGVKEDEFANWVAETAPVPPREQALIAAWLHGDGRTLFTADPPPAVAKLGAPIPAV
;
A
#
# COMPACT_ATOMS: atom_id res chain seq x y z
N MET A 1 -33.65 28.68 27.30
CA MET A 1 -33.53 27.24 27.01
C MET A 1 -33.46 27.02 25.49
N ARG A 2 -32.25 26.87 24.94
CA ARG A 2 -31.98 26.40 23.56
C ARG A 2 -30.69 25.57 23.64
N ALA A 3 -30.79 24.34 24.16
CA ALA A 3 -29.66 23.42 24.33
C ALA A 3 -29.65 22.27 23.30
N ASP A 4 -30.74 22.04 22.57
CA ASP A 4 -30.89 20.83 21.72
C ASP A 4 -30.13 20.87 20.38
N GLY A 5 -29.60 22.02 19.96
CA GLY A 5 -28.86 22.12 18.69
C GLY A 5 -27.42 21.57 18.74
N SER A 6 -26.86 21.38 19.94
CA SER A 6 -25.44 21.05 20.11
C SER A 6 -25.13 19.59 19.77
N ILE A 7 -25.93 18.63 20.27
CA ILE A 7 -25.59 17.20 20.27
C ILE A 7 -25.56 16.61 18.84
N ARG A 8 -26.45 17.07 17.94
CA ARG A 8 -26.48 16.57 16.55
C ARG A 8 -25.26 16.95 15.72
N GLN A 9 -24.59 18.07 16.01
CA GLN A 9 -23.42 18.50 15.24
C GLN A 9 -22.14 17.74 15.63
N TRP A 10 -21.96 17.37 16.90
CA TRP A 10 -20.79 16.58 17.35
C TRP A 10 -20.80 15.16 16.78
N GLY A 11 -21.99 14.58 16.56
CA GLY A 11 -22.12 13.28 15.92
C GLY A 11 -21.54 13.27 14.50
N GLY A 12 -21.71 14.36 13.75
CA GLY A 12 -21.24 14.45 12.37
C GLY A 12 -19.71 14.43 12.24
N SER A 13 -19.00 15.19 13.08
CA SER A 13 -17.54 15.26 13.01
C SER A 13 -16.85 13.97 13.46
N LEU A 14 -17.38 13.31 14.49
CA LEU A 14 -16.85 12.03 14.98
C LEU A 14 -17.05 10.90 13.97
N VAL A 15 -18.24 10.80 13.36
CA VAL A 15 -18.51 9.79 12.32
C VAL A 15 -17.61 10.03 11.11
N TRP A 16 -17.39 11.28 10.72
CA TRP A 16 -16.50 11.62 9.62
C TRP A 16 -15.04 11.22 9.93
N LEU A 17 -14.53 11.57 11.12
CA LEU A 17 -13.19 11.18 11.55
C LEU A 17 -13.02 9.66 11.56
N LEU A 18 -13.99 8.93 12.12
CA LEU A 18 -13.96 7.46 12.16
C LEU A 18 -13.94 6.86 10.74
N THR A 19 -14.74 7.41 9.83
CA THR A 19 -14.75 6.99 8.41
C THR A 19 -13.39 7.24 7.75
N LEU A 20 -12.79 8.41 8.00
CA LEU A 20 -11.45 8.75 7.51
C LEU A 20 -10.40 7.76 8.07
N TYR A 21 -10.42 7.47 9.37
CA TYR A 21 -9.49 6.52 10.00
C TYR A 21 -9.60 5.13 9.39
N ILE A 22 -10.82 4.63 9.18
CA ILE A 22 -11.06 3.32 8.56
C ILE A 22 -10.50 3.32 7.13
N GLY A 23 -10.79 4.34 6.33
CA GLY A 23 -10.31 4.43 4.95
C GLY A 23 -8.78 4.51 4.85
N LEU A 24 -8.14 5.35 5.67
CA LEU A 24 -6.68 5.48 5.70
C LEU A 24 -6.00 4.22 6.22
N THR A 25 -6.54 3.60 7.27
CA THR A 25 -5.98 2.35 7.83
C THR A 25 -6.11 1.20 6.84
N TYR A 26 -7.26 1.08 6.17
CA TYR A 26 -7.46 0.10 5.10
C TYR A 26 -6.40 0.27 4.00
N LEU A 27 -6.21 1.50 3.49
CA LEU A 27 -5.21 1.72 2.45
C LEU A 27 -3.76 1.48 2.93
N ALA A 28 -3.44 1.85 4.17
CA ALA A 28 -2.13 1.61 4.78
C ALA A 28 -1.83 0.11 4.93
N VAL A 29 -2.80 -0.68 5.40
CA VAL A 29 -2.64 -2.14 5.54
C VAL A 29 -2.42 -2.79 4.17
N GLY A 30 -3.21 -2.40 3.16
CA GLY A 30 -3.04 -2.89 1.80
C GLY A 30 -1.65 -2.58 1.25
N THR A 31 -1.22 -1.32 1.33
CA THR A 31 0.07 -0.87 0.77
C THR A 31 1.27 -1.49 1.49
N ILE A 32 1.25 -1.61 2.83
CA ILE A 32 2.31 -2.30 3.58
C ILE A 32 2.39 -3.77 3.18
N SER A 33 1.24 -4.47 3.11
CA SER A 33 1.23 -5.90 2.82
C SER A 33 1.75 -6.20 1.42
N VAL A 34 1.32 -5.42 0.42
CA VAL A 34 1.82 -5.55 -0.96
C VAL A 34 3.30 -5.17 -1.05
N SER A 35 3.73 -4.09 -0.37
CA SER A 35 5.12 -3.68 -0.32
C SER A 35 6.04 -4.75 0.28
N GLN A 36 5.61 -5.47 1.32
CA GLN A 36 6.37 -6.58 1.89
C GLN A 36 6.51 -7.77 0.94
N ILE A 37 5.47 -8.07 0.16
CA ILE A 37 5.56 -9.11 -0.87
C ILE A 37 6.55 -8.66 -1.93
N ASN A 38 6.46 -7.42 -2.40
CA ASN A 38 7.37 -6.90 -3.42
C ASN A 38 8.82 -6.84 -2.92
N SER A 39 9.07 -6.47 -1.66
CA SER A 39 10.43 -6.44 -1.12
C SER A 39 11.03 -7.83 -0.91
N ARG A 40 10.20 -8.87 -0.74
CA ARG A 40 10.66 -10.26 -0.58
C ARG A 40 10.94 -10.95 -1.90
N PHE A 41 10.12 -10.68 -2.92
CA PHE A 41 10.15 -11.40 -4.20
C PHE A 41 10.70 -10.56 -5.37
N GLY A 42 10.93 -9.26 -5.16
CA GLY A 42 11.41 -8.35 -6.20
C GLY A 42 10.53 -8.41 -7.45
N ASP A 43 11.16 -8.43 -8.62
CA ASP A 43 10.47 -8.50 -9.93
C ASP A 43 9.60 -9.76 -10.09
N GLN A 44 9.85 -10.82 -9.31
CA GLN A 44 9.05 -12.05 -9.38
C GLN A 44 7.68 -11.91 -8.71
N ALA A 45 7.42 -10.85 -7.94
CA ALA A 45 6.13 -10.65 -7.29
C ALA A 45 4.98 -10.65 -8.31
N SER A 46 5.15 -9.94 -9.43
CA SER A 46 4.15 -9.90 -10.52
C SER A 46 3.82 -11.29 -11.07
N TYR A 47 4.84 -12.13 -11.26
CA TYR A 47 4.68 -13.50 -11.74
C TYR A 47 3.96 -14.39 -10.71
N ILE A 48 4.31 -14.28 -9.42
CA ILE A 48 3.63 -15.01 -8.34
C ILE A 48 2.13 -14.64 -8.30
N PHE A 49 1.79 -13.37 -8.53
CA PHE A 49 0.39 -12.94 -8.57
C PHE A 49 -0.37 -13.49 -9.78
N HIS A 50 0.26 -13.50 -10.95
CA HIS A 50 -0.35 -14.11 -12.15
C HIS A 50 -0.58 -15.61 -11.95
N LEU A 51 0.37 -16.31 -11.32
CA LEU A 51 0.19 -17.72 -10.95
C LEU A 51 -0.92 -17.92 -9.92
N ALA A 52 -1.03 -17.04 -8.93
CA ALA A 52 -2.13 -17.09 -7.96
C ALA A 52 -3.50 -16.87 -8.64
N ASP A 53 -3.58 -16.01 -9.65
CA ASP A 53 -4.80 -15.80 -10.44
C ASP A 53 -5.17 -17.04 -11.26
N ILE A 54 -4.21 -17.63 -11.97
CA ILE A 54 -4.41 -18.88 -12.69
C ILE A 54 -4.87 -19.98 -11.74
N ALA A 55 -4.23 -20.10 -10.57
CA ALA A 55 -4.57 -21.12 -9.58
C ALA A 55 -6.01 -20.94 -9.07
N ASP A 56 -6.46 -19.71 -8.86
CA ASP A 56 -7.82 -19.42 -8.39
C ASP A 56 -8.88 -19.66 -9.48
N GLN A 57 -8.63 -19.20 -10.72
CA GLN A 57 -9.50 -19.49 -11.85
C GLN A 57 -9.64 -20.99 -12.09
N GLN A 58 -8.53 -21.72 -11.99
CA GLN A 58 -8.56 -23.16 -12.11
C GLN A 58 -9.30 -23.82 -10.94
N ARG A 59 -9.21 -23.32 -9.70
CA ARG A 59 -10.03 -23.82 -8.59
C ARG A 59 -11.53 -23.66 -8.89
N ILE A 60 -11.96 -22.52 -9.44
CA ILE A 60 -13.36 -22.28 -9.80
C ILE A 60 -13.84 -23.25 -10.89
N VAL A 61 -13.08 -23.36 -11.99
CA VAL A 61 -13.41 -24.29 -13.10
C VAL A 61 -13.47 -25.73 -12.58
N ARG A 62 -12.52 -26.11 -11.73
CA ARG A 62 -12.44 -27.47 -11.16
C ARG A 62 -13.56 -27.75 -10.16
N GLN A 63 -13.96 -26.79 -9.34
CA GLN A 63 -15.16 -26.94 -8.49
C GLN A 63 -16.42 -27.11 -9.33
N GLY A 64 -16.52 -26.42 -10.47
CA GLY A 64 -17.57 -26.64 -11.45
C GLY A 64 -17.58 -28.08 -11.98
N GLN A 65 -16.42 -28.59 -12.41
CA GLN A 65 -16.28 -29.97 -12.89
C GLN A 65 -16.63 -31.01 -11.82
N LEU A 66 -16.17 -30.83 -10.57
CA LEU A 66 -16.51 -31.73 -9.46
C LEU A 66 -18.02 -31.77 -9.21
N ARG A 67 -18.69 -30.62 -9.20
CA ARG A 67 -20.16 -30.58 -9.07
C ARG A 67 -20.89 -31.30 -10.19
N THR A 68 -20.39 -31.22 -11.43
CA THR A 68 -20.99 -31.97 -12.55
C THR A 68 -20.78 -33.47 -12.42
N VAL A 69 -19.63 -33.90 -11.91
CA VAL A 69 -19.34 -35.32 -11.67
C VAL A 69 -20.21 -35.84 -10.51
N GLU A 70 -20.31 -35.10 -9.42
CA GLU A 70 -21.19 -35.43 -8.28
C GLU A 70 -22.65 -35.55 -8.74
N ALA A 71 -23.17 -34.56 -9.48
CA ALA A 71 -24.54 -34.63 -10.01
C ALA A 71 -24.77 -35.83 -10.93
N SER A 72 -23.78 -36.21 -11.75
CA SER A 72 -23.87 -37.40 -12.61
C SER A 72 -23.85 -38.70 -11.82
N ALA A 73 -23.09 -38.76 -10.73
CA ALA A 73 -23.02 -39.92 -9.85
C ALA A 73 -24.35 -40.09 -9.08
N ASP A 74 -24.90 -39.00 -8.55
CA ASP A 74 -26.20 -39.02 -7.86
C ASP A 74 -27.33 -39.51 -8.77
N GLU A 75 -27.35 -39.08 -10.03
CA GLU A 75 -28.33 -39.55 -11.02
C GLU A 75 -28.13 -41.04 -11.36
N ALA A 76 -26.90 -41.50 -11.49
CA ALA A 76 -26.61 -42.93 -11.70
C ALA A 76 -27.07 -43.79 -10.51
N MET A 77 -26.88 -43.31 -9.27
CA MET A 77 -27.36 -43.99 -8.07
C MET A 77 -28.89 -44.08 -8.05
N ARG A 78 -29.59 -42.99 -8.38
CA ARG A 78 -31.07 -43.02 -8.49
C ARG A 78 -31.56 -44.02 -9.53
N GLN A 79 -30.93 -44.06 -10.69
CA GLN A 79 -31.28 -45.03 -11.74
C GLN A 79 -31.05 -46.48 -11.28
N ARG A 80 -29.95 -46.71 -10.56
CA ARG A 80 -29.66 -48.02 -9.95
C ARG A 80 -30.69 -48.44 -8.92
N GLU A 81 -31.10 -47.53 -8.03
CA GLU A 81 -32.13 -47.79 -7.02
C GLU A 81 -33.49 -48.11 -7.65
N LEU A 82 -33.90 -47.34 -8.66
CA LEU A 82 -35.14 -47.61 -9.40
C LEU A 82 -35.12 -48.98 -10.07
N ALA A 83 -34.01 -49.33 -10.74
CA ALA A 83 -33.84 -50.64 -11.35
C ALA A 83 -33.91 -51.78 -10.33
N LEU A 84 -33.30 -51.60 -9.14
CA LEU A 84 -33.38 -52.59 -8.05
C LEU A 84 -34.81 -52.80 -7.55
N VAL A 85 -35.58 -51.73 -7.39
CA VAL A 85 -36.98 -51.80 -6.95
C VAL A 85 -37.82 -52.56 -7.98
N GLU A 86 -37.65 -52.25 -9.27
CA GLU A 86 -38.36 -52.93 -10.36
C GLU A 86 -37.96 -54.41 -10.49
N MET A 87 -36.66 -54.72 -10.41
CA MET A 87 -36.15 -56.09 -10.42
C MET A 87 -36.67 -56.91 -9.24
N ASN A 88 -36.69 -56.33 -8.04
CA ASN A 88 -37.24 -57.00 -6.86
C ASN A 88 -38.75 -57.28 -7.01
N ALA A 89 -39.51 -56.30 -7.51
CA ALA A 89 -40.93 -56.47 -7.79
C ALA A 89 -41.19 -57.57 -8.82
N GLN A 90 -40.35 -57.69 -9.86
CA GLN A 90 -40.43 -58.79 -10.83
C GLN A 90 -40.02 -60.13 -10.23
N ALA A 91 -38.91 -60.19 -9.50
CA ALA A 91 -38.42 -61.42 -8.86
C ALA A 91 -39.45 -62.02 -7.89
N GLN A 92 -40.14 -61.18 -7.11
CA GLN A 92 -41.24 -61.61 -6.24
C GLN A 92 -42.40 -62.25 -7.01
N ARG A 93 -42.73 -61.76 -8.20
CA ARG A 93 -43.76 -62.38 -9.06
C ARG A 93 -43.39 -63.78 -9.51
N PHE A 94 -42.09 -64.08 -9.61
CA PHE A 94 -41.57 -65.40 -9.99
C PHE A 94 -41.18 -66.27 -8.79
N GLY A 95 -41.44 -65.83 -7.55
CA GLY A 95 -41.05 -66.56 -6.35
C GLY A 95 -39.54 -66.64 -6.11
N ILE A 96 -38.74 -65.79 -6.77
CA ILE A 96 -37.29 -65.74 -6.59
C ILE A 96 -36.98 -64.99 -5.30
N SER A 97 -36.19 -65.59 -4.41
CA SER A 97 -35.80 -64.94 -3.16
C SER A 97 -34.84 -63.78 -3.41
N LEU A 98 -34.99 -62.71 -2.62
CA LEU A 98 -34.16 -61.51 -2.70
C LEU A 98 -32.67 -61.82 -2.44
N VAL A 99 -32.38 -62.84 -1.63
CA VAL A 99 -31.03 -63.33 -1.33
C VAL A 99 -30.39 -63.97 -2.57
N THR A 100 -31.15 -64.80 -3.29
CA THR A 100 -30.67 -65.48 -4.51
C THR A 100 -30.44 -64.47 -5.63
N LEU A 101 -31.34 -63.49 -5.78
CA LEU A 101 -31.19 -62.43 -6.76
C LEU A 101 -29.95 -61.57 -6.49
N ARG A 102 -29.73 -61.19 -5.23
CA ARG A 102 -28.56 -60.38 -4.84
C ARG A 102 -27.25 -61.11 -5.10
N ALA A 103 -27.17 -62.39 -4.74
CA ALA A 103 -25.97 -63.21 -5.00
C ALA A 103 -25.65 -63.32 -6.50
N ALA A 104 -26.66 -63.33 -7.37
CA ALA A 104 -26.47 -63.33 -8.82
C ALA A 104 -26.03 -61.95 -9.35
N LEU A 105 -26.63 -60.87 -8.84
CA LEU A 105 -26.30 -59.50 -9.22
C LEU A 105 -24.88 -59.08 -8.79
N ASP A 106 -24.40 -59.60 -7.66
CA ASP A 106 -23.04 -59.35 -7.15
C ASP A 106 -21.94 -59.97 -8.04
N ASN A 107 -22.30 -60.83 -9.01
CA ASN A 107 -21.37 -61.34 -10.02
C ASN A 107 -21.55 -60.61 -11.36
N PRO A 108 -20.75 -59.57 -11.65
CA PRO A 108 -20.90 -58.76 -12.87
C PRO A 108 -20.57 -59.50 -14.17
N GLN A 109 -20.01 -60.71 -14.11
CA GLN A 109 -19.73 -61.53 -15.29
C GLN A 109 -20.79 -62.60 -15.58
N ALA A 110 -21.74 -62.82 -14.67
CA ALA A 110 -22.82 -63.76 -14.88
C ALA A 110 -23.95 -63.08 -15.67
N SER A 111 -24.31 -63.62 -16.84
CA SER A 111 -25.56 -63.23 -17.48
C SER A 111 -26.71 -63.76 -16.64
N VAL A 112 -27.37 -62.90 -15.86
CA VAL A 112 -28.47 -63.31 -14.97
C VAL A 112 -29.73 -63.55 -15.79
N ARG A 113 -29.99 -64.80 -16.22
CA ARG A 113 -31.20 -65.17 -16.97
C ARG A 113 -32.24 -65.78 -16.04
N LEU A 114 -33.53 -65.56 -16.31
CA LEU A 114 -34.63 -66.17 -15.53
C LEU A 114 -34.53 -67.70 -15.47
N LYS A 115 -34.07 -68.32 -16.55
CA LYS A 115 -33.87 -69.77 -16.65
C LYS A 115 -32.85 -70.31 -15.65
N ASP A 116 -31.87 -69.51 -15.25
CA ASP A 116 -30.86 -69.90 -14.25
C ASP A 116 -31.48 -70.04 -12.85
N PHE A 117 -32.66 -69.46 -12.64
CA PHE A 117 -33.47 -69.61 -11.43
C PHE A 117 -34.58 -70.68 -11.58
N GLY A 118 -34.58 -71.46 -12.66
CA GLY A 118 -35.61 -72.47 -12.93
C GLY A 118 -36.96 -71.88 -13.35
N VAL A 119 -37.00 -70.62 -13.78
CA VAL A 119 -38.22 -69.95 -14.26
C VAL A 119 -38.27 -70.04 -15.78
N ASP A 120 -39.29 -70.70 -16.31
CA ASP A 120 -39.57 -70.78 -17.75
C ASP A 120 -40.58 -69.68 -18.11
N ALA A 121 -40.07 -68.55 -18.61
CA ALA A 121 -40.85 -67.36 -18.91
C ALA A 121 -41.05 -67.19 -20.43
N ASP A 122 -42.12 -66.51 -20.84
CA ASP A 122 -42.33 -66.17 -22.25
C ASP A 122 -41.26 -65.18 -22.78
N THR A 123 -41.27 -64.96 -24.10
CA THR A 123 -40.25 -64.14 -24.76
C THR A 123 -40.29 -62.68 -24.31
N ASP A 124 -41.49 -62.14 -24.05
CA ASP A 124 -41.64 -60.73 -23.67
C ASP A 124 -41.22 -60.50 -22.22
N THR A 125 -41.47 -61.47 -21.33
CA THR A 125 -41.04 -61.47 -19.94
C THR A 125 -39.53 -61.60 -19.82
N ASN A 126 -38.90 -62.50 -20.59
CA ASN A 126 -37.45 -62.59 -20.65
C ASN A 126 -36.83 -61.29 -21.17
N ARG A 127 -37.44 -60.67 -22.19
CA ARG A 127 -36.97 -59.37 -22.71
C ARG A 127 -37.08 -58.26 -21.67
N ALA A 128 -38.16 -58.21 -20.90
CA ALA A 128 -38.34 -57.23 -19.81
C ALA A 128 -37.34 -57.44 -18.68
N TRP A 129 -37.06 -58.70 -18.31
CA TRP A 129 -36.03 -59.03 -17.32
C TRP A 129 -34.64 -58.61 -17.77
N ASP A 130 -34.25 -58.98 -19.00
CA ASP A 130 -32.95 -58.63 -19.57
C ASP A 130 -32.77 -57.11 -19.65
N ALA A 131 -33.82 -56.35 -19.98
CA ALA A 131 -33.79 -54.89 -19.98
C ALA A 131 -33.51 -54.32 -18.57
N ASN A 132 -34.12 -54.88 -17.54
CA ASN A 132 -33.95 -54.43 -16.15
C ASN A 132 -32.58 -54.81 -15.58
N VAL A 133 -32.10 -56.03 -15.84
CA VAL A 133 -30.74 -56.46 -15.51
C VAL A 133 -29.70 -55.57 -16.20
N THR A 134 -29.92 -55.27 -17.48
CA THR A 134 -29.05 -54.36 -18.25
C THR A 134 -29.07 -52.95 -17.67
N ALA A 135 -30.22 -52.42 -17.26
CA ALA A 135 -30.35 -51.12 -16.61
C ALA A 135 -29.60 -51.08 -15.27
N PHE A 136 -29.72 -52.14 -14.46
CA PHE A 136 -28.99 -52.28 -13.19
C PHE A 136 -27.46 -52.27 -13.39
N TYR A 137 -26.94 -53.12 -14.28
CA TYR A 137 -25.50 -53.18 -14.53
C TYR A 137 -24.97 -51.89 -15.20
N ARG A 138 -25.78 -51.22 -16.01
CA ARG A 138 -25.44 -49.89 -16.53
C ARG A 138 -25.28 -48.88 -15.39
N GLY A 139 -26.15 -48.91 -14.39
CA GLY A 139 -26.03 -48.09 -13.18
C GLY A 139 -24.73 -48.35 -12.43
N VAL A 140 -24.40 -49.62 -12.16
CA VAL A 140 -23.16 -50.03 -11.48
C VAL A 140 -21.91 -49.62 -12.26
N LEU A 141 -21.92 -49.78 -13.59
CA LEU A 141 -20.80 -49.40 -14.43
C LEU A 141 -20.60 -47.88 -14.51
N MET A 142 -21.69 -47.10 -14.49
CA MET A 142 -21.61 -45.65 -14.42
C MET A 142 -21.07 -45.16 -13.07
N GLU A 143 -21.39 -45.84 -11.98
CA GLU A 143 -20.84 -45.57 -10.65
C GLU A 143 -19.32 -45.82 -10.61
N ASP A 144 -18.84 -46.97 -11.08
CA ASP A 144 -17.40 -47.27 -11.18
C ASP A 144 -16.66 -46.29 -12.11
N LEU A 145 -17.28 -45.90 -13.24
CA LEU A 145 -16.71 -44.89 -14.12
C LEU A 145 -16.69 -43.49 -13.48
N ALA A 146 -17.71 -43.14 -12.69
CA ALA A 146 -17.74 -41.89 -11.95
C ALA A 146 -16.66 -41.84 -10.88
N ASP A 147 -16.44 -42.96 -10.17
CA ASP A 147 -15.38 -43.08 -9.17
C ASP A 147 -13.99 -43.03 -9.81
N LYS A 148 -13.75 -43.78 -10.90
CA LYS A 148 -12.48 -43.69 -11.66
C LYS A 148 -12.24 -42.32 -12.24
N ARG A 149 -13.27 -41.64 -12.75
CA ARG A 149 -13.17 -40.27 -13.24
C ARG A 149 -12.86 -39.31 -12.09
N ARG A 150 -13.46 -39.51 -10.91
CA ARG A 150 -13.15 -38.74 -9.69
C ARG A 150 -11.69 -38.94 -9.27
N GLU A 151 -11.21 -40.18 -9.21
CA GLU A 151 -9.81 -40.48 -8.91
C GLU A 151 -8.84 -39.90 -9.94
N HIS A 152 -9.16 -40.00 -11.23
CA HIS A 152 -8.35 -39.43 -12.31
C HIS A 152 -8.28 -37.90 -12.20
N ILE A 153 -9.42 -37.23 -11.98
CA ILE A 153 -9.47 -35.79 -11.72
C ILE A 153 -8.65 -35.46 -10.47
N LEU A 154 -8.76 -36.23 -9.37
CA LEU A 154 -7.94 -36.04 -8.16
C LEU A 154 -6.44 -36.26 -8.39
N GLY A 155 -6.07 -37.19 -9.29
CA GLY A 155 -4.70 -37.42 -9.72
C GLY A 155 -4.15 -36.26 -10.53
N GLU A 156 -4.89 -35.78 -11.53
CA GLU A 156 -4.56 -34.57 -12.29
C GLU A 156 -4.53 -33.33 -11.40
N LEU A 157 -5.40 -33.26 -10.39
CA LEU A 157 -5.40 -32.20 -9.37
C LEU A 157 -4.08 -32.18 -8.59
N ARG A 158 -3.59 -33.35 -8.17
CA ARG A 158 -2.34 -33.48 -7.40
C ARG A 158 -1.12 -33.22 -8.29
N GLY A 159 -1.08 -33.77 -9.50
CA GLY A 159 0.03 -33.60 -10.45
C GLY A 159 0.10 -32.21 -11.07
N GLY A 160 -1.04 -31.61 -11.44
CA GLY A 160 -1.10 -30.26 -11.97
C GLY A 160 -0.68 -29.19 -10.96
N LEU A 161 -1.06 -29.35 -9.68
CA LEU A 161 -0.54 -28.48 -8.61
C LEU A 161 0.98 -28.60 -8.51
N ALA A 162 1.51 -29.83 -8.48
CA ALA A 162 2.96 -30.07 -8.42
C ALA A 162 3.69 -29.36 -9.58
N ARG A 163 3.17 -29.45 -10.82
CA ARG A 163 3.76 -28.76 -11.99
C ARG A 163 3.68 -27.24 -11.94
N MET A 164 2.55 -26.67 -11.50
CA MET A 164 2.39 -25.21 -11.38
C MET A 164 3.20 -24.60 -10.23
N VAL A 165 3.43 -25.40 -9.19
CA VAL A 165 4.24 -25.02 -8.03
C VAL A 165 5.74 -25.24 -8.30
N GLY A 166 6.11 -25.91 -9.40
CA GLY A 166 7.50 -26.09 -9.82
C GLY A 166 8.18 -27.34 -9.27
N ASP A 167 7.39 -28.36 -8.87
CA ASP A 167 7.88 -29.66 -8.40
C ASP A 167 8.23 -30.64 -9.53
N ASP A 168 8.20 -30.19 -10.80
CA ASP A 168 8.88 -30.91 -11.90
C ASP A 168 10.39 -30.56 -11.87
N SER A 169 11.05 -30.93 -10.76
CA SER A 169 12.51 -30.89 -10.65
C SER A 169 13.14 -32.11 -11.32
N ALA A 170 13.12 -32.15 -12.65
CA ALA A 170 14.16 -32.86 -13.40
C ALA A 170 15.45 -32.02 -13.52
N ASP A 171 15.35 -30.68 -13.40
CA ASP A 171 16.48 -29.76 -13.60
C ASP A 171 16.73 -28.75 -12.46
N GLY A 172 15.94 -28.77 -11.37
CA GLY A 172 16.25 -28.10 -10.10
C GLY A 172 16.62 -26.61 -10.14
N LYS A 173 16.19 -25.83 -11.15
CA LYS A 173 16.72 -24.46 -11.36
C LYS A 173 15.75 -23.34 -11.69
N VAL A 174 14.44 -23.55 -11.78
CA VAL A 174 13.57 -22.48 -12.34
C VAL A 174 12.96 -21.55 -11.29
N ILE A 175 13.02 -21.85 -9.99
CA ILE A 175 12.67 -20.89 -8.94
C ILE A 175 13.82 -20.85 -7.93
N GLY A 176 14.71 -19.87 -8.06
CA GLY A 176 15.93 -19.81 -7.26
C GLY A 176 15.64 -19.86 -5.77
N ASN A 177 15.99 -20.96 -5.09
CA ASN A 177 16.02 -21.11 -3.63
C ASN A 177 14.78 -20.65 -2.83
N ILE A 178 13.63 -20.38 -3.45
CA ILE A 178 12.40 -20.05 -2.74
C ILE A 178 11.85 -21.37 -2.20
N ASN A 179 11.84 -21.50 -0.88
CA ASN A 179 11.26 -22.66 -0.22
C ASN A 179 9.76 -22.72 -0.55
N GLU A 180 9.24 -23.91 -0.84
CA GLU A 180 7.81 -24.19 -1.07
C GLU A 180 6.90 -23.47 -0.06
N THR A 181 7.31 -23.45 1.20
CA THR A 181 6.60 -22.76 2.28
C THR A 181 6.50 -21.24 2.08
N GLN A 182 7.53 -20.59 1.53
CA GLN A 182 7.52 -19.17 1.23
C GLN A 182 6.58 -18.85 0.06
N PHE A 183 6.57 -19.69 -0.97
CA PHE A 183 5.66 -19.54 -2.10
C PHE A 183 4.20 -19.74 -1.67
N GLN A 184 3.90 -20.79 -0.90
CA GLN A 184 2.57 -21.01 -0.32
C GLN A 184 2.13 -19.85 0.57
N THR A 185 3.03 -19.31 1.39
CA THR A 185 2.72 -18.14 2.23
C THR A 185 2.43 -16.90 1.39
N ALA A 186 3.20 -16.67 0.32
CA ALA A 186 3.03 -15.53 -0.57
C ALA A 186 1.72 -15.60 -1.34
N THR A 187 1.40 -16.76 -1.92
CA THR A 187 0.15 -17.00 -2.66
C THR A 187 -1.07 -16.92 -1.73
N ALA A 188 -0.99 -17.47 -0.51
CA ALA A 188 -2.03 -17.30 0.49
C ALA A 188 -2.23 -15.83 0.87
N THR A 189 -1.15 -15.09 1.13
CA THR A 189 -1.21 -13.66 1.44
C THR A 189 -1.81 -12.86 0.27
N ALA A 190 -1.40 -13.15 -0.96
CA ALA A 190 -1.92 -12.52 -2.17
C ALA A 190 -3.43 -12.76 -2.34
N SER A 191 -3.88 -14.01 -2.16
CA SER A 191 -5.29 -14.38 -2.23
C SER A 191 -6.12 -13.66 -1.16
N GLY A 192 -5.61 -13.58 0.08
CA GLY A 192 -6.24 -12.84 1.16
C GLY A 192 -6.38 -11.36 0.83
N LEU A 193 -5.29 -10.71 0.42
CA LEU A 193 -5.30 -9.30 0.02
C LEU A 193 -6.28 -9.03 -1.14
N ARG A 194 -6.37 -9.96 -2.09
CA ARG A 194 -7.33 -9.86 -3.19
C ARG A 194 -8.77 -9.94 -2.71
N ALA A 195 -9.08 -10.89 -1.83
CA ALA A 195 -10.41 -11.02 -1.24
C ALA A 195 -10.82 -9.76 -0.45
N PHE A 196 -9.85 -9.06 0.14
CA PHE A 196 -10.08 -7.76 0.78
C PHE A 196 -10.21 -6.58 -0.18
N GLY A 197 -10.04 -6.76 -1.49
CA GLY A 197 -10.18 -5.70 -2.50
C GLY A 197 -8.86 -4.98 -2.86
N TYR A 198 -7.71 -5.45 -2.38
CA TYR A 198 -6.40 -4.85 -2.69
C TYR A 198 -5.79 -5.31 -4.02
N ALA A 199 -6.57 -5.99 -4.87
CA ALA A 199 -6.11 -6.53 -6.15
C ALA A 199 -5.41 -5.49 -7.03
N TRP A 200 -5.90 -4.25 -7.01
CA TRP A 200 -5.37 -3.15 -7.82
C TRP A 200 -3.99 -2.67 -7.37
N LEU A 201 -3.64 -2.85 -6.08
CA LEU A 201 -2.32 -2.44 -5.56
C LEU A 201 -1.19 -3.29 -6.13
N PHE A 202 -1.48 -4.51 -6.60
CA PHE A 202 -0.48 -5.38 -7.22
C PHE A 202 -0.01 -4.89 -8.59
N ALA A 203 -0.76 -4.01 -9.25
CA ALA A 203 -0.36 -3.40 -10.52
C ALA A 203 0.56 -2.17 -10.31
N VAL A 204 0.79 -1.76 -9.06
CA VAL A 204 1.53 -0.55 -8.72
C VAL A 204 3.00 -0.90 -8.43
N PRO A 205 3.98 -0.19 -9.02
CA PRO A 205 5.40 -0.39 -8.72
C PRO A 205 5.74 -0.19 -7.23
N SER A 206 6.81 -0.83 -6.72
CA SER A 206 7.25 -0.72 -5.31
C SER A 206 7.40 0.71 -4.86
N GLU A 207 7.99 1.53 -5.72
CA GLU A 207 8.37 2.91 -5.41
C GLU A 207 7.11 3.73 -5.20
N VAL A 208 6.11 3.51 -6.05
CA VAL A 208 4.80 4.15 -5.95
C VAL A 208 4.03 3.62 -4.73
N LEU A 209 4.13 2.32 -4.41
CA LEU A 209 3.56 1.76 -3.17
C LEU A 209 4.14 2.41 -1.91
N THR A 210 5.46 2.58 -1.85
CA THR A 210 6.12 3.27 -0.71
C THR A 210 5.73 4.73 -0.62
N LEU A 211 5.56 5.41 -1.77
CA LEU A 211 5.03 6.78 -1.82
C LEU A 211 3.60 6.83 -1.29
N ILE A 212 2.67 6.01 -1.82
CA ILE A 212 1.27 5.97 -1.36
C ILE A 212 1.21 5.71 0.15
N LEU A 213 2.01 4.76 0.64
CA LEU A 213 2.13 4.47 2.06
C LEU A 213 2.55 5.72 2.86
N ALA A 214 3.59 6.43 2.41
CA ALA A 214 4.05 7.67 3.06
C ALA A 214 2.94 8.72 3.12
N LEU A 215 2.23 8.93 2.00
CA LEU A 215 1.15 9.91 1.90
C LEU A 215 -0.02 9.60 2.83
N VAL A 216 -0.44 8.33 2.88
CA VAL A 216 -1.55 7.86 3.71
C VAL A 216 -1.21 7.99 5.19
N LEU A 217 0.04 7.66 5.55
CA LEU A 217 0.52 7.81 6.91
C LEU A 217 0.74 9.26 7.30
N GLY A 218 1.09 10.13 6.36
CA GLY A 218 1.03 11.58 6.53
C GLY A 218 -0.38 12.10 6.81
N ALA A 219 -1.36 11.65 6.03
CA ALA A 219 -2.76 11.96 6.28
C ALA A 219 -3.21 11.47 7.67
N LEU A 220 -2.82 10.25 8.03
CA LEU A 220 -3.12 9.63 9.33
C LEU A 220 -2.49 10.40 10.48
N GLY A 221 -1.22 10.80 10.35
CA GLY A 221 -0.53 11.64 11.34
C GLY A 221 -1.26 12.96 11.56
N SER A 222 -1.70 13.62 10.48
CA SER A 222 -2.51 14.83 10.62
C SER A 222 -3.89 14.56 11.23
N ALA A 223 -4.52 13.42 10.94
CA ALA A 223 -5.80 13.05 11.53
C ALA A 223 -5.67 12.84 13.06
N LEU A 224 -4.56 12.26 13.53
CA LEU A 224 -4.26 12.12 14.96
C LEU A 224 -4.15 13.48 15.67
N HIS A 225 -3.44 14.43 15.03
CA HIS A 225 -3.38 15.80 15.53
C HIS A 225 -4.79 16.43 15.60
N MET A 226 -5.63 16.20 14.59
CA MET A 226 -7.01 16.68 14.61
C MET A 226 -7.82 16.09 15.76
N THR A 227 -7.68 14.79 16.03
CA THR A 227 -8.36 14.14 17.16
C THR A 227 -7.96 14.80 18.46
N LYS A 228 -6.68 15.10 18.67
CA LYS A 228 -6.20 15.85 19.84
C LYS A 228 -6.89 17.22 19.94
N VAL A 229 -6.88 18.00 18.86
CA VAL A 229 -7.51 19.32 18.84
C VAL A 229 -9.01 19.25 19.12
N VAL A 230 -9.73 18.28 18.55
CA VAL A 230 -11.18 18.13 18.78
C VAL A 230 -11.49 17.74 20.23
N LEU A 231 -10.62 16.98 20.88
CA LEU A 231 -10.75 16.61 22.29
C LEU A 231 -10.41 17.76 23.25
N GLU A 232 -9.47 18.63 22.87
CA GLU A 232 -8.98 19.74 23.71
C GLU A 232 -9.70 21.08 23.46
N ALA A 233 -10.28 21.28 22.28
CA ALA A 233 -10.78 22.58 21.86
C ALA A 233 -12.08 23.00 22.56
N LYS A 234 -12.06 24.22 23.12
CA LYS A 234 -13.27 24.92 23.60
C LYS A 234 -14.10 25.52 22.45
N GLU A 235 -13.49 25.72 21.29
CA GLU A 235 -14.10 26.36 20.12
C GLU A 235 -14.31 25.37 18.97
N LYS A 236 -15.40 25.57 18.22
CA LYS A 236 -15.84 24.65 17.16
C LYS A 236 -15.05 24.90 15.86
N PRO A 237 -14.28 23.92 15.36
CA PRO A 237 -13.65 24.05 14.04
C PRO A 237 -14.68 24.01 12.91
N SER A 238 -14.42 24.77 11.85
CA SER A 238 -15.24 24.79 10.63
C SER A 238 -15.22 23.44 9.91
N GLY A 239 -16.29 23.06 9.21
CA GLY A 239 -16.36 21.82 8.44
C GLY A 239 -15.22 21.65 7.44
N ALA A 240 -14.82 22.74 6.75
CA ALA A 240 -13.71 22.72 5.80
C ALA A 240 -12.36 22.37 6.44
N TRP A 241 -12.19 22.71 7.73
CA TRP A 241 -10.98 22.39 8.49
C TRP A 241 -10.73 20.88 8.54
N TYR A 242 -11.80 20.07 8.56
CA TYR A 242 -11.68 18.63 8.62
C TYR A 242 -11.08 18.03 7.35
N ILE A 243 -11.36 18.60 6.19
CA ILE A 243 -10.85 18.12 4.90
C ILE A 243 -9.45 18.66 4.63
N ILE A 244 -9.20 19.93 4.94
CA ILE A 244 -7.93 20.60 4.64
C ILE A 244 -6.76 20.01 5.44
N ARG A 245 -7.00 19.61 6.70
CA ARG A 245 -5.94 19.13 7.59
C ARG A 245 -5.28 17.81 7.10
N PRO A 246 -6.01 16.73 6.79
CA PRO A 246 -5.38 15.52 6.23
C PRO A 246 -4.64 15.80 4.92
N CYS A 247 -5.18 16.65 4.05
CA CYS A 247 -4.48 17.09 2.83
C CYS A 247 -3.15 17.78 3.14
N GLN A 248 -3.09 18.62 4.18
CA GLN A 248 -1.84 19.22 4.66
C GLN A 248 -0.84 18.14 5.10
N GLY A 249 -1.28 17.12 5.83
CA GLY A 249 -0.45 15.97 6.20
C GLY A 249 0.11 15.19 5.01
N VAL A 250 -0.72 14.98 3.97
CA VAL A 250 -0.30 14.36 2.69
C VAL A 250 0.81 15.18 2.02
N ILE A 251 0.62 16.50 1.90
CA ILE A 251 1.59 17.40 1.25
C ILE A 251 2.92 17.39 2.01
N MET A 252 2.87 17.46 3.35
CA MET A 252 4.08 17.42 4.17
C MET A 252 4.81 16.09 4.06
N ALA A 253 4.09 14.97 4.06
CA ALA A 253 4.70 13.66 3.84
C ALA A 253 5.32 13.54 2.44
N LEU A 254 4.68 14.11 1.40
CA LEU A 254 5.24 14.15 0.04
C LEU A 254 6.56 14.91 0.00
N VAL A 255 6.61 16.12 0.58
CA VAL A 255 7.83 16.95 0.61
C VAL A 255 8.96 16.21 1.31
N VAL A 256 8.69 15.66 2.51
CA VAL A 256 9.70 14.93 3.27
C VAL A 256 10.15 13.65 2.53
N PHE A 257 9.24 12.93 1.88
CA PHE A 257 9.57 11.76 1.08
C PHE A 257 10.50 12.11 -0.09
N VAL A 258 10.22 13.20 -0.82
CA VAL A 258 11.08 13.69 -1.91
C VAL A 258 12.45 14.08 -1.38
N LEU A 259 12.53 14.78 -0.24
CA LEU A 259 13.80 15.13 0.39
C LEU A 259 14.61 13.90 0.80
N LEU A 260 13.96 12.88 1.37
CA LEU A 260 14.61 11.61 1.71
C LEU A 260 15.15 10.91 0.46
N LYS A 261 14.36 10.84 -0.62
CA LYS A 261 14.77 10.25 -1.89
C LYS A 261 15.92 11.01 -2.54
N ALA A 262 15.89 12.34 -2.53
CA ALA A 262 17.00 13.17 -2.99
C ALA A 262 18.26 12.96 -2.13
N GLY A 263 18.10 12.87 -0.80
CA GLY A 263 19.19 12.57 0.13
C GLY A 263 19.84 11.21 -0.12
N GLN A 264 19.04 10.17 -0.40
CA GLN A 264 19.57 8.86 -0.78
C GLN A 264 20.47 8.93 -2.01
N LEU A 265 20.06 9.64 -3.06
CA LEU A 265 20.86 9.81 -4.28
C LEU A 265 22.22 10.47 -4.01
N THR A 266 22.31 11.33 -2.99
CA THR A 266 23.57 11.99 -2.61
C THR A 266 24.48 11.14 -1.73
N MET A 267 23.93 10.19 -0.96
CA MET A 267 24.69 9.40 0.02
C MET A 267 24.97 7.95 -0.44
N ALA A 268 24.15 7.39 -1.31
CA ALA A 268 24.24 5.99 -1.71
C ALA A 268 25.21 5.81 -2.90
N ALA A 269 26.46 5.51 -2.58
CA ALA A 269 27.37 4.78 -3.48
C ALA A 269 27.20 3.25 -3.36
N GLY A 270 26.12 2.78 -2.69
CA GLY A 270 25.89 1.37 -2.35
C GLY A 270 24.54 0.85 -2.86
N ASP A 271 24.55 -0.42 -3.26
CA ASP A 271 23.58 -1.17 -4.10
C ASP A 271 22.18 -1.41 -3.51
N SER A 272 21.74 -0.63 -2.52
CA SER A 272 20.40 -0.76 -1.92
C SER A 272 19.50 0.41 -2.33
N ASP A 273 18.86 0.27 -3.50
CA ASP A 273 18.06 1.34 -4.11
C ASP A 273 16.68 1.55 -3.44
N ALA A 274 16.24 0.59 -2.62
CA ALA A 274 14.94 0.60 -1.96
C ALA A 274 15.00 1.12 -0.50
N LEU A 275 14.22 2.16 -0.18
CA LEU A 275 13.99 2.58 1.21
C LEU A 275 13.23 1.50 1.97
N ASN A 276 13.60 1.30 3.24
CA ASN A 276 12.80 0.48 4.13
C ASN A 276 11.39 1.09 4.29
N PRO A 277 10.31 0.37 3.90
CA PRO A 277 8.95 0.89 3.96
C PRO A 277 8.51 1.28 5.37
N PHE A 278 9.06 0.64 6.42
CA PHE A 278 8.76 0.99 7.81
C PHE A 278 9.37 2.32 8.22
N PHE A 279 10.57 2.65 7.72
CA PHE A 279 11.18 3.95 7.97
C PHE A 279 10.41 5.06 7.27
N VAL A 280 10.04 4.84 6.00
CA VAL A 280 9.20 5.76 5.24
C VAL A 280 7.85 5.98 5.93
N ALA A 281 7.25 4.90 6.42
CA ALA A 281 6.01 4.95 7.19
C ALA A 281 6.14 5.81 8.45
N PHE A 282 7.18 5.57 9.26
CA PHE A 282 7.46 6.34 10.45
C PHE A 282 7.61 7.83 10.14
N VAL A 283 8.42 8.17 9.13
CA VAL A 283 8.64 9.56 8.73
C VAL A 283 7.35 10.21 8.20
N GLY A 284 6.53 9.46 7.46
CA GLY A 284 5.21 9.93 7.01
C GLY A 284 4.32 10.34 8.18
N ILE A 285 4.17 9.47 9.19
CA ILE A 285 3.38 9.75 10.39
C ILE A 285 3.91 10.99 11.13
N VAL A 286 5.22 11.04 11.37
CA VAL A 286 5.86 12.16 12.09
C VAL A 286 5.69 13.47 11.33
N SER A 287 5.84 13.46 10.00
CA SER A 287 5.62 14.63 9.14
C SER A 287 4.18 15.14 9.21
N GLY A 288 3.21 14.22 9.21
CA GLY A 288 1.79 14.55 9.39
C GLY A 288 1.47 15.15 10.75
N LEU A 289 2.01 14.54 11.82
CA LEU A 289 1.82 14.99 13.21
C LEU A 289 2.43 16.37 13.47
N LEU A 290 3.65 16.59 12.97
CA LEU A 290 4.41 17.82 13.17
C LEU A 290 4.09 18.90 12.14
N SER A 291 3.09 18.70 11.26
CA SER A 291 2.82 19.63 10.16
C SER A 291 2.81 21.13 10.55
N PRO A 292 2.25 21.57 11.70
CA PRO A 292 2.33 22.98 12.13
C PRO A 292 3.76 23.47 12.38
N ASP A 293 4.60 22.67 13.03
CA ASP A 293 5.98 23.01 13.40
C ASP A 293 6.95 22.73 12.25
N ALA A 294 6.64 21.75 11.40
CA ALA A 294 7.43 21.35 10.26
C ALA A 294 7.55 22.47 9.22
N TYR A 295 6.54 23.34 9.08
CA TYR A 295 6.67 24.55 8.27
C TYR A 295 7.80 25.45 8.76
N GLN A 296 7.92 25.66 10.08
CA GLN A 296 9.00 26.48 10.65
C GLN A 296 10.35 25.80 10.47
N LEU A 297 10.39 24.46 10.58
CA LEU A 297 11.61 23.69 10.45
C LEU A 297 12.11 23.66 8.99
N ILE A 298 11.21 23.51 8.02
CA ILE A 298 11.53 23.62 6.58
C ILE A 298 11.93 25.05 6.24
N GLN A 299 11.27 26.08 6.79
CA GLN A 299 11.70 27.46 6.59
C GLN A 299 13.12 27.70 7.12
N ARG A 300 13.44 27.19 8.31
CA ARG A 300 14.79 27.30 8.90
C ARG A 300 15.84 26.53 8.09
N ALA A 301 15.56 25.29 7.72
CA ALA A 301 16.47 24.46 6.92
C ALA A 301 16.61 24.97 5.48
N GLY A 302 15.52 25.48 4.90
CA GLY A 302 15.52 26.13 3.60
C GLY A 302 16.34 27.42 3.62
N ALA A 303 16.22 28.22 4.68
CA ALA A 303 17.04 29.43 4.87
C ALA A 303 18.53 29.15 5.08
N SER A 304 18.91 27.94 5.50
CA SER A 304 20.33 27.56 5.60
C SER A 304 20.90 27.01 4.28
N ILE A 305 20.06 26.47 3.39
CA ILE A 305 20.48 25.88 2.10
C ILE A 305 20.39 26.88 0.96
N ILE A 306 19.33 27.69 0.94
CA ILE A 306 19.25 28.88 0.13
C ILE A 306 19.93 29.93 0.99
N PRO A 307 21.22 30.27 0.78
CA PRO A 307 21.77 31.44 1.41
C PRO A 307 20.85 32.58 1.01
N ALA A 308 20.03 33.06 1.94
CA ALA A 308 19.33 34.33 1.79
C ALA A 308 20.44 35.28 1.41
N SER A 309 20.47 35.67 0.13
CA SER A 309 21.60 36.25 -0.60
C SER A 309 22.50 37.03 0.35
N THR A 310 23.52 36.35 0.90
CA THR A 310 24.36 36.83 2.00
C THR A 310 23.59 37.57 3.12
N GLU A 311 23.42 36.94 4.28
CA GLU A 311 23.54 37.73 5.52
C GLU A 311 24.96 38.32 5.50
N GLU A 312 25.12 39.45 4.80
CA GLU A 312 26.31 40.28 4.83
C GLU A 312 26.36 40.81 6.25
N GLY A 313 27.00 40.04 7.15
CA GLY A 313 27.23 40.43 8.53
C GLY A 313 27.73 41.87 8.59
N ALA A 314 27.43 42.58 9.68
CA ALA A 314 27.60 44.03 9.75
C ALA A 314 28.92 44.51 9.13
N ARG A 315 28.81 45.33 8.07
CA ARG A 315 29.93 45.78 7.24
C ARG A 315 30.27 47.23 7.54
N TRP A 316 31.51 47.61 7.30
CA TRP A 316 31.99 48.97 7.50
C TRP A 316 31.64 49.82 6.28
N ALA A 317 31.16 51.04 6.52
CA ALA A 317 30.68 51.96 5.49
C ALA A 317 31.85 52.68 4.80
N PHE A 318 32.62 51.95 3.99
CA PHE A 318 33.78 52.49 3.30
C PHE A 318 33.38 53.49 2.21
N GLY A 319 33.77 54.75 2.38
CA GLY A 319 33.49 55.80 1.39
C GLY A 319 32.05 56.30 1.39
N LEU A 320 31.25 55.97 2.40
CA LEU A 320 29.86 56.41 2.51
C LEU A 320 29.73 57.95 2.51
N ALA A 321 30.63 58.64 3.22
CA ALA A 321 30.67 60.11 3.23
C ALA A 321 30.87 60.70 1.82
N GLN A 322 31.71 60.07 1.00
CA GLN A 322 31.96 60.52 -0.38
C GLN A 322 30.74 60.27 -1.27
N ALA A 323 30.08 59.12 -1.12
CA ALA A 323 28.86 58.79 -1.86
C ALA A 323 27.70 59.74 -1.49
N MET A 324 27.55 60.10 -0.21
CA MET A 324 26.56 61.09 0.25
C MET A 324 26.81 62.47 -0.34
N ASN A 325 28.08 62.93 -0.34
CA ASN A 325 28.45 64.21 -0.96
C ASN A 325 28.19 64.21 -2.47
N ALA A 326 28.46 63.10 -3.16
CA ALA A 326 28.18 62.97 -4.60
C ALA A 326 26.67 62.98 -4.91
N ALA A 327 25.85 62.40 -4.03
CA ALA A 327 24.40 62.42 -4.12
C ALA A 327 23.76 63.73 -3.63
N GLY A 328 24.54 64.65 -3.04
CA GLY A 328 24.04 65.89 -2.45
C GLY A 328 23.10 65.67 -1.25
N MET A 329 23.28 64.57 -0.51
CA MET A 329 22.46 64.25 0.67
C MET A 329 23.19 64.62 1.96
N ASP A 330 22.47 65.28 2.87
CA ASP A 330 22.96 65.52 4.23
C ASP A 330 22.72 64.30 5.15
N THR A 331 23.47 64.25 6.25
CA THR A 331 23.41 63.15 7.24
C THR A 331 22.06 63.07 7.95
N ALA A 332 21.46 64.22 8.26
CA ALA A 332 20.19 64.30 8.98
C ALA A 332 19.02 63.74 8.15
N THR A 333 18.97 64.07 6.86
CA THR A 333 17.93 63.63 5.93
C THR A 333 18.04 62.14 5.68
N LEU A 334 19.24 61.60 5.48
CA LEU A 334 19.43 60.17 5.28
C LEU A 334 19.08 59.38 6.56
N ALA A 335 19.57 59.84 7.72
CA ALA A 335 19.29 59.22 9.03
C ALA A 335 17.78 59.19 9.33
N ALA A 336 17.08 60.30 9.08
CA ALA A 336 15.63 60.38 9.22
C ALA A 336 14.90 59.47 8.20
N GLY A 337 15.39 59.41 6.96
CA GLY A 337 14.83 58.58 5.90
C GLY A 337 14.93 57.08 6.15
N ILE A 338 15.98 56.63 6.85
CA ILE A 338 16.16 55.23 7.26
C ILE A 338 15.60 54.91 8.65
N GLY A 339 15.23 55.94 9.43
CA GLY A 339 14.66 55.80 10.78
C GLY A 339 15.67 55.51 11.88
N VAL A 340 16.91 55.98 11.73
CA VAL A 340 18.03 55.77 12.68
C VAL A 340 18.37 57.11 13.36
N LYS A 341 18.89 57.07 14.60
CA LYS A 341 19.35 58.28 15.30
C LYS A 341 20.53 58.90 14.57
N GLU A 342 20.56 60.22 14.50
CA GLU A 342 21.63 60.95 13.80
C GLU A 342 23.03 60.62 14.34
N ASP A 343 23.19 60.49 15.66
CA ASP A 343 24.47 60.13 16.29
C ASP A 343 24.95 58.72 15.87
N GLU A 344 24.03 57.77 15.73
CA GLU A 344 24.34 56.40 15.33
C GLU A 344 24.72 56.35 13.85
N PHE A 345 23.98 57.07 13.00
CA PHE A 345 24.30 57.20 11.59
C PHE A 345 25.64 57.93 11.38
N ALA A 346 25.94 58.95 12.18
CA ALA A 346 27.22 59.65 12.15
C ALA A 346 28.39 58.71 12.46
N ASN A 347 28.22 57.75 13.37
CA ASN A 347 29.23 56.72 13.64
C ASN A 347 29.46 55.78 12.44
N TRP A 348 28.42 55.48 11.67
CA TRP A 348 28.57 54.71 10.43
C TRP A 348 29.33 55.51 9.36
N VAL A 349 28.97 56.78 9.16
CA VAL A 349 29.64 57.67 8.18
C VAL A 349 31.09 57.96 8.57
N ALA A 350 31.40 58.05 9.86
CA ALA A 350 32.75 58.19 10.40
C ALA A 350 33.53 56.87 10.44
N GLU A 351 32.91 55.77 10.00
CA GLU A 351 33.48 54.43 10.00
C GLU A 351 33.95 53.97 11.40
N THR A 352 33.24 54.37 12.46
CA THR A 352 33.55 53.99 13.87
C THR A 352 32.69 52.83 14.38
N ALA A 353 31.59 52.51 13.69
CA ALA A 353 30.76 51.34 13.96
C ALA A 353 30.34 50.64 12.65
N PRO A 354 30.18 49.31 12.66
CA PRO A 354 29.70 48.57 11.49
C PRO A 354 28.19 48.80 11.30
N VAL A 355 27.76 48.81 10.03
CA VAL A 355 26.38 49.04 9.62
C VAL A 355 25.64 47.71 9.59
N PRO A 356 24.48 47.56 10.26
CA PRO A 356 23.73 46.32 10.19
C PRO A 356 23.12 46.08 8.78
N PRO A 357 22.83 44.82 8.41
CA PRO A 357 22.54 44.45 7.02
C PRO A 357 21.30 45.13 6.43
N ARG A 358 20.28 45.35 7.27
CA ARG A 358 19.04 46.01 6.86
C ARG A 358 19.31 47.45 6.44
N GLU A 359 20.14 48.15 7.21
CA GLU A 359 20.50 49.54 6.99
C GLU A 359 21.44 49.70 5.80
N GLN A 360 22.34 48.74 5.55
CA GLN A 360 23.15 48.70 4.32
C GLN A 360 22.28 48.73 3.06
N ALA A 361 21.24 47.91 3.00
CA ALA A 361 20.33 47.87 1.85
C ALA A 361 19.54 49.18 1.68
N LEU A 362 19.09 49.79 2.77
CA LEU A 362 18.37 51.06 2.74
C LEU A 362 19.29 52.20 2.28
N ILE A 363 20.51 52.29 2.81
CA ILE A 363 21.49 53.32 2.43
C ILE A 363 21.87 53.18 0.95
N ALA A 364 22.14 51.96 0.47
CA ALA A 364 22.44 51.71 -0.94
C ALA A 364 21.28 52.13 -1.86
N ALA A 365 20.03 51.86 -1.44
CA ALA A 365 18.84 52.25 -2.19
C ALA A 365 18.67 53.78 -2.27
N TRP A 366 18.87 54.49 -1.15
CA TRP A 366 18.80 55.96 -1.10
C TRP A 366 19.89 56.62 -1.94
N LEU A 367 21.12 56.10 -1.86
CA LEU A 367 22.26 56.67 -2.60
C LEU A 367 22.35 56.19 -4.06
N HIS A 368 21.42 55.34 -4.50
CA HIS A 368 21.43 54.70 -5.81
C HIS A 368 22.77 54.03 -6.17
N GLY A 369 23.46 53.48 -5.18
CA GLY A 369 24.78 52.86 -5.30
C GLY A 369 24.73 51.34 -5.11
N ASP A 370 25.75 50.63 -5.61
CA ASP A 370 25.93 49.21 -5.32
C ASP A 370 26.45 49.04 -3.88
N GLY A 371 25.75 48.23 -3.07
CA GLY A 371 26.15 47.93 -1.69
C GLY A 371 27.59 47.42 -1.57
N ARG A 372 28.12 46.72 -2.59
CA ARG A 372 29.52 46.25 -2.61
C ARG A 372 30.55 47.36 -2.69
N THR A 373 30.16 48.52 -3.21
CA THR A 373 31.05 49.69 -3.33
C THR A 373 31.01 50.60 -2.11
N LEU A 374 29.90 50.55 -1.36
CA LEU A 374 29.65 51.36 -0.18
C LEU A 374 30.03 50.66 1.13
N PHE A 375 30.12 49.33 1.12
CA PHE A 375 30.34 48.53 2.31
C PHE A 375 31.44 47.50 2.12
N THR A 376 32.33 47.38 3.11
CA THR A 376 33.43 46.42 3.14
C THR A 376 33.38 45.55 4.40
N ALA A 377 33.88 44.32 4.30
CA ALA A 377 34.01 43.43 5.45
C ALA A 377 35.18 43.83 6.37
N ASP A 378 36.19 44.52 5.84
CA ASP A 378 37.40 44.85 6.57
C ASP A 378 37.23 46.13 7.41
N PRO A 379 37.61 46.13 8.70
CA PRO A 379 37.53 47.33 9.53
C PRO A 379 38.51 48.41 9.05
N PRO A 380 38.16 49.70 9.17
CA PRO A 380 39.05 50.80 8.80
C PRO A 380 40.37 50.75 9.59
N PRO A 381 41.48 51.21 8.99
CA PRO A 381 42.81 51.17 9.63
C PRO A 381 42.87 51.87 11.00
N ALA A 382 42.01 52.87 11.22
CA ALA A 382 41.93 53.60 12.48
C ALA A 382 41.37 52.73 13.61
N VAL A 383 40.34 51.93 13.34
CA VAL A 383 39.68 51.06 14.33
C VAL A 383 40.48 49.77 14.54
N ALA A 384 41.11 49.24 13.48
CA ALA A 384 41.95 48.05 13.55
C ALA A 384 43.12 48.20 14.54
N LYS A 385 43.65 49.43 14.73
CA LYS A 385 44.72 49.72 15.70
C LYS A 385 44.26 49.71 17.16
N LEU A 386 42.98 49.94 17.44
CA LEU A 386 42.41 49.91 18.79
C LEU A 386 42.06 48.49 19.26
N GLY A 387 41.80 47.57 18.32
CA GLY A 387 41.46 46.17 18.61
C GLY A 387 42.64 45.20 18.58
N ALA A 388 43.85 45.64 18.19
CA ALA A 388 45.02 44.78 18.22
C ALA A 388 45.41 44.48 19.67
N PRO A 389 45.52 43.21 20.09
CA PRO A 389 45.97 42.86 21.43
C PRO A 389 47.35 43.48 21.64
N ILE A 390 47.49 44.30 22.69
CA ILE A 390 48.78 44.85 23.11
C ILE A 390 49.71 43.65 23.28
N PRO A 391 50.85 43.58 22.57
CA PRO A 391 51.79 42.49 22.74
C PRO A 391 52.19 42.47 24.22
N ALA A 392 51.93 41.35 24.90
CA ALA A 392 52.33 41.18 26.28
C ALA A 392 53.86 41.32 26.36
N VAL A 393 54.32 42.37 27.06
CA VAL A 393 55.73 42.61 27.36
C VAL A 393 56.17 41.72 28.50
#